data_AF-A0A525CAZ9-F1
#
_entry.id   AF-A0A525CAZ9-F1
#
_cell.length_a   1.000
_cell.length_b   1.000
_cell.length_c   1.000
_cell.angle_alpha   90.00
_cell.angle_beta   90.00
_cell.angle_gamma   90.00
#
_symmetry.space_group_name_H-M   'P 1'
#
loop_
_entity.id
_entity.type
_entity.pdbx_description
1 polymer ?
#
loop_
_entity_poly.entity_id
_entity_poly.type
_entity_poly.pdbx_seq_one_letter_code
_entity_poly.pdbx_strand_id
1 'polypeptide(L)'
;MYYNGSQRHKIRINKLMARNHELEMAITDLKAEIEVLKAEQKAFSGSDPAFPEVSVPTSAMSAMDSPAQDKQASVVAVLLKEGKISREQVAKAEMYKKENSSPYPLEEILMLLNMVDPAVVREVRSRS
;
A
#
# COMPACT_ATOMS: atom_id res chain seq x y z
N MET A 1 24.51 -33.82 -36.41
CA MET A 1 23.40 -32.87 -36.66
C MET A 1 22.96 -32.21 -35.33
N TYR A 2 23.56 -31.07 -34.93
CA TYR A 2 23.23 -30.37 -33.66
C TYR A 2 22.67 -28.94 -33.86
N TYR A 3 22.47 -28.51 -35.10
CA TYR A 3 22.14 -27.12 -35.43
C TYR A 3 20.72 -26.68 -35.04
N ASN A 4 19.73 -27.59 -35.06
CA ASN A 4 18.32 -27.24 -34.87
C ASN A 4 17.95 -26.91 -33.41
N GLY A 5 18.62 -27.52 -32.42
CA GLY A 5 18.41 -27.19 -31.00
C GLY A 5 18.97 -25.82 -30.63
N SER A 6 20.15 -25.48 -31.16
CA SER A 6 20.80 -24.18 -30.93
C SER A 6 20.01 -23.02 -31.52
N GLN A 7 19.44 -23.17 -32.72
CA GLN A 7 18.64 -22.11 -33.34
C GLN A 7 17.31 -21.87 -32.61
N ARG A 8 16.60 -22.93 -32.19
CA ARG A 8 15.38 -22.80 -31.38
C ARG A 8 15.65 -22.11 -30.04
N HIS A 9 16.79 -22.41 -29.42
CA HIS A 9 17.20 -21.77 -28.18
C HIS A 9 17.49 -20.27 -28.37
N LYS A 10 18.22 -19.90 -29.43
CA LYS A 10 18.47 -18.49 -29.78
C LYS A 10 17.18 -17.71 -30.04
N ILE A 11 16.24 -18.29 -30.79
CA ILE A 11 14.94 -17.66 -31.05
C ILE A 11 14.17 -17.45 -29.74
N ARG A 12 14.20 -18.43 -28.83
CA ARG A 12 13.55 -18.31 -27.52
C ARG A 12 14.19 -17.22 -26.66
N ILE A 13 15.51 -17.13 -26.62
CA ILE A 13 16.23 -16.07 -25.91
C ILE A 13 15.86 -14.70 -26.46
N ASN A 14 15.88 -14.52 -27.78
CA ASN A 14 15.55 -13.24 -28.41
C ASN A 14 14.09 -12.81 -28.11
N LYS A 15 13.15 -13.75 -28.11
CA LYS A 15 11.76 -13.48 -27.72
C LYS A 15 11.65 -13.06 -26.26
N LEU A 16 12.38 -13.71 -25.36
CA LEU A 16 12.40 -13.35 -23.95
C LEU A 16 13.04 -11.98 -23.73
N MET A 17 14.12 -11.65 -24.45
CA MET A 17 14.76 -10.34 -24.38
C MET A 17 13.84 -9.22 -24.88
N ALA A 18 13.16 -9.44 -26.03
CA ALA A 18 12.17 -8.49 -26.54
C ALA A 18 11.03 -8.26 -25.54
N ARG A 19 10.51 -9.35 -24.94
CA ARG A 19 9.46 -9.24 -23.93
C ARG A 19 9.94 -8.52 -22.67
N ASN A 20 11.17 -8.76 -22.25
CA ASN A 20 11.74 -8.07 -21.08
C ASN A 20 11.86 -6.57 -21.34
N HIS A 21 12.31 -6.18 -22.53
CA HIS A 21 12.38 -4.78 -22.94
C HIS A 21 11.00 -4.10 -22.98
N GLU A 22 9.98 -4.76 -23.53
CA GLU A 22 8.60 -4.26 -23.50
C GLU A 22 8.10 -4.02 -22.06
N LEU A 23 8.42 -4.92 -21.13
CA LEU A 23 8.04 -4.78 -19.73
C LEU A 23 8.80 -3.63 -19.04
N GLU A 24 10.08 -3.45 -19.35
CA GLU A 24 10.88 -2.31 -18.85
C GLU A 24 10.30 -0.96 -19.31
N MET A 25 9.86 -0.88 -20.58
CA MET A 25 9.18 0.30 -21.10
C MET A 25 7.85 0.54 -20.37
N ALA A 26 7.01 -0.49 -20.24
CA ALA A 26 5.74 -0.37 -19.52
C ALA A 26 5.91 0.06 -18.05
N ILE A 27 6.96 -0.42 -17.38
CA ILE A 27 7.31 0.01 -16.01
C ILE A 27 7.67 1.49 -16.00
N THR A 28 8.40 1.97 -17.01
CA THR A 28 8.79 3.37 -17.12
C THR A 28 7.58 4.26 -17.32
N ASP A 29 6.67 3.86 -18.21
CA ASP A 29 5.42 4.59 -18.49
C ASP A 29 4.53 4.66 -17.25
N LEU A 30 4.31 3.53 -16.57
CA LEU A 30 3.50 3.49 -15.34
C LEU A 30 4.12 4.33 -14.22
N LYS A 31 5.45 4.36 -14.10
CA LYS A 31 6.12 5.24 -13.13
C LYS A 31 5.89 6.71 -13.44
N ALA A 32 5.94 7.10 -14.72
CA ALA A 32 5.64 8.46 -15.13
C ALA A 32 4.18 8.83 -14.81
N GLU A 33 3.24 7.92 -15.08
CA GLU A 33 1.81 8.11 -14.77
C GLU A 33 1.56 8.26 -13.26
N ILE A 34 2.21 7.44 -12.43
CA ILE A 34 2.15 7.57 -10.96
C ILE A 34 2.63 8.96 -10.50
N GLU A 35 3.72 9.48 -11.07
CA GLU A 35 4.23 10.80 -10.69
C GLU A 35 3.28 11.93 -11.12
N VAL A 36 2.64 11.80 -12.29
CA VAL A 36 1.58 12.74 -12.72
C VAL A 36 0.40 12.70 -11.75
N LEU A 37 -0.12 11.51 -11.42
CA LEU A 37 -1.25 11.36 -10.50
C LEU A 37 -0.94 11.89 -9.09
N LYS A 38 0.29 11.71 -8.60
CA LYS A 38 0.73 12.32 -7.32
C LYS A 38 0.74 13.84 -7.40
N ALA A 39 1.20 14.40 -8.52
CA ALA A 39 1.20 15.85 -8.71
C ALA A 39 -0.23 16.40 -8.79
N GLU A 40 -1.14 15.71 -9.46
CA GLU A 40 -2.57 16.05 -9.52
C GLU A 40 -3.23 15.96 -8.13
N GLN A 41 -2.96 14.90 -7.37
CA GLN A 41 -3.45 14.75 -6.00
C GLN A 41 -3.02 15.92 -5.10
N LYS A 42 -1.76 16.35 -5.22
CA LYS A 42 -1.22 17.50 -4.48
C LYS A 42 -1.86 18.82 -4.92
N ALA A 43 -2.12 18.99 -6.22
CA ALA A 43 -2.83 20.17 -6.73
C ALA A 43 -4.27 20.22 -6.21
N PHE A 44 -4.93 19.06 -6.07
CA PHE A 44 -6.28 18.96 -5.53
C PHE A 44 -6.33 19.22 -4.01
N SER A 45 -5.34 18.72 -3.26
CA SER A 45 -5.28 18.95 -1.80
C SER A 45 -4.98 20.41 -1.42
N GLY A 46 -4.28 21.16 -2.28
CA GLY A 46 -4.00 22.58 -2.05
C GLY A 46 -5.14 23.54 -2.38
N SER A 47 -6.30 23.04 -2.83
CA SER A 47 -7.44 23.86 -3.28
C SER A 47 -8.62 23.93 -2.30
N ASP A 48 -8.52 23.27 -1.14
CA ASP A 48 -9.54 23.31 -0.10
C ASP A 48 -9.11 24.20 1.09
N PRO A 49 -9.63 25.43 1.22
CA PRO A 49 -9.34 26.30 2.36
C PRO A 49 -10.00 25.83 3.68
N ALA A 50 -10.71 24.70 3.71
CA ALA A 50 -11.42 24.23 4.90
C ALA A 50 -10.61 23.34 5.85
N PHE A 51 -9.40 22.89 5.47
CA PHE A 51 -8.56 22.05 6.34
C PHE A 51 -7.09 22.51 6.28
N PRO A 52 -6.53 23.08 7.37
CA PRO A 52 -5.12 23.42 7.38
C PRO A 52 -4.27 22.16 7.21
N GLU A 53 -3.42 22.17 6.18
CA GLU A 53 -2.49 21.12 5.82
C GLU A 53 -1.62 20.69 7.01
N VAL A 54 -1.68 19.42 7.37
CA VAL A 54 -0.58 18.74 8.09
C VAL A 54 0.55 18.60 7.07
N SER A 55 1.36 19.63 6.98
CA SER A 55 2.63 19.63 6.26
C SER A 55 3.55 18.63 6.94
N VAL A 56 3.75 17.47 6.33
CA VAL A 56 4.81 16.53 6.72
C VAL A 56 6.03 16.82 5.85
N PRO A 57 7.03 17.59 6.33
CA PRO A 57 8.28 17.75 5.62
C PRO A 57 9.08 16.45 5.69
N THR A 58 9.37 15.89 4.51
CA THR A 58 10.44 14.92 4.30
C THR A 58 11.79 15.56 4.61
N SER A 59 12.18 15.62 5.88
CA SER A 59 13.56 15.88 6.31
C SER A 59 13.70 15.62 7.81
N ALA A 60 13.86 14.36 8.19
CA ALA A 60 14.65 13.95 9.35
C ALA A 60 14.60 12.41 9.47
N MET A 61 15.61 11.74 8.94
CA MET A 61 16.10 10.55 9.63
C MET A 61 16.63 11.01 10.99
N SER A 62 16.24 10.28 12.04
CA SER A 62 16.73 10.36 13.42
C SER A 62 16.05 11.39 14.33
N ALA A 63 15.56 10.84 15.46
CA ALA A 63 15.07 11.48 16.68
C ALA A 63 13.65 12.09 16.64
N MET A 64 12.69 11.32 17.20
CA MET A 64 11.50 11.70 17.99
C MET A 64 10.50 10.55 17.84
N ASP A 65 10.33 9.63 18.80
CA ASP A 65 9.71 9.89 20.10
C ASP A 65 8.80 11.12 20.08
N SER A 66 7.60 10.92 19.53
CA SER A 66 6.44 11.72 19.88
C SER A 66 5.19 10.82 19.82
N PRO A 67 4.62 10.47 20.98
CA PRO A 67 3.37 9.73 21.08
C PRO A 67 2.24 10.71 20.79
N ALA A 68 1.78 10.76 19.54
CA ALA A 68 0.58 11.50 19.15
C ALA A 68 -0.58 10.56 18.79
N GLN A 69 -0.58 9.34 19.35
CA GLN A 69 -1.72 8.43 19.37
C GLN A 69 -2.40 8.50 20.73
N ASP A 70 -3.00 9.64 21.07
CA ASP A 70 -3.88 9.69 22.23
C ASP A 70 -5.12 10.53 21.90
N LYS A 71 -6.27 9.84 21.98
CA LYS A 71 -7.68 10.32 22.04
C LYS A 71 -8.60 10.08 20.85
N GLN A 72 -8.26 9.18 19.92
CA GLN A 72 -9.27 8.36 19.25
C GLN A 72 -8.89 6.90 19.51
N ALA A 73 -9.80 6.15 20.11
CA ALA A 73 -9.61 4.72 20.28
C ALA A 73 -9.45 4.12 18.87
N SER A 74 -8.24 3.66 18.54
CA SER A 74 -7.97 3.02 17.24
C SER A 74 -9.06 1.99 16.97
N VAL A 75 -9.67 2.02 15.78
CA VAL A 75 -10.73 1.09 15.37
C VAL A 75 -10.31 -0.35 15.63
N VAL A 76 -9.04 -0.67 15.43
CA VAL A 76 -8.42 -1.97 15.74
C VAL A 76 -8.46 -2.29 17.23
N ALA A 77 -8.18 -1.32 18.10
CA ALA A 77 -8.25 -1.49 19.55
C ALA A 77 -9.69 -1.77 20.03
N VAL A 78 -10.67 -1.11 19.43
CA VAL A 78 -12.10 -1.36 19.71
C VAL A 78 -12.49 -2.76 19.23
N LEU A 79 -12.13 -3.14 18.00
CA LEU A 79 -12.39 -4.48 17.45
C LEU A 79 -11.73 -5.59 18.28
N LEU A 80 -10.52 -5.37 18.80
CA LEU A 80 -9.85 -6.29 19.71
C LEU A 80 -10.59 -6.41 21.05
N LYS A 81 -11.03 -5.28 21.62
CA LYS A 81 -11.77 -5.25 22.89
C LYS A 81 -13.13 -5.93 22.79
N GLU A 82 -13.81 -5.78 21.65
CA GLU A 82 -15.10 -6.40 21.35
C GLU A 82 -14.97 -7.88 20.90
N GLY A 83 -13.74 -8.40 20.80
CA GLY A 83 -13.49 -9.78 20.37
C GLY A 83 -13.87 -10.05 18.91
N LYS A 84 -14.01 -9.00 18.09
CA LYS A 84 -14.29 -9.10 16.65
C LYS A 84 -13.05 -9.51 15.86
N ILE A 85 -11.87 -9.23 16.41
CA ILE A 85 -10.58 -9.71 15.92
C ILE A 85 -9.72 -10.28 17.03
N SER A 86 -8.81 -11.18 16.65
CA SER A 86 -7.77 -11.72 17.51
C SER A 86 -6.44 -10.98 17.31
N ARG A 87 -5.55 -11.09 18.31
CA ARG A 87 -4.17 -10.57 18.21
C ARG A 87 -3.39 -11.21 17.05
N GLU A 88 -3.70 -12.46 16.72
CA GLU A 88 -3.06 -13.16 15.59
C GLU A 88 -3.48 -12.57 14.24
N GLN A 89 -4.74 -12.16 14.09
CA GLN A 89 -5.22 -11.48 12.87
C GLN A 89 -4.56 -10.12 12.71
N VAL A 90 -4.41 -9.37 13.81
CA VAL A 90 -3.67 -8.10 13.82
C VAL A 90 -2.21 -8.30 13.41
N ALA A 91 -1.53 -9.30 13.97
CA ALA A 91 -0.15 -9.61 13.60
C ALA A 91 -0.01 -9.96 12.11
N LYS A 92 -0.96 -10.73 11.55
CA LYS A 92 -0.97 -11.04 10.10
C LYS A 92 -1.19 -9.79 9.24
N ALA A 93 -2.08 -8.89 9.65
CA ALA A 93 -2.30 -7.63 8.96
C ALA A 93 -1.06 -6.70 9.02
N GLU A 94 -0.35 -6.65 10.14
CA GLU A 94 0.91 -5.91 10.29
C GLU A 94 2.02 -6.50 9.42
N MET A 95 2.15 -7.83 9.39
CA MET A 95 3.10 -8.51 8.50
C MET A 95 2.81 -8.20 7.04
N TYR A 96 1.54 -8.31 6.62
CA TYR A 96 1.13 -7.95 5.27
C TYR A 96 1.47 -6.50 4.94
N LYS A 97 1.23 -5.57 5.87
CA LYS A 97 1.56 -4.15 5.71
C LYS A 97 3.06 -3.95 5.45
N LYS A 98 3.89 -4.62 6.25
CA LYS A 98 5.36 -4.52 6.18
C LYS A 98 5.90 -5.14 4.90
N GLU A 99 5.45 -6.33 4.53
CA GLU A 99 5.93 -7.06 3.35
C GLU A 99 5.55 -6.36 2.04
N ASN A 100 4.35 -5.79 1.98
CA ASN A 100 3.84 -5.17 0.77
C ASN A 100 4.02 -3.64 0.75
N SER A 101 4.68 -3.07 1.77
CA SER A 101 4.78 -1.61 1.99
C SER A 101 3.41 -0.91 1.81
N SER A 102 2.37 -1.55 2.35
CA SER A 102 0.99 -1.17 2.08
C SER A 102 0.68 0.21 2.67
N PRO A 103 0.14 1.16 1.89
CA PRO A 103 -0.23 2.48 2.40
C PRO A 103 -1.52 2.44 3.23
N TYR A 104 -2.28 1.34 3.18
CA TYR A 104 -3.57 1.23 3.84
C TYR A 104 -3.45 1.18 5.38
N PRO A 105 -4.41 1.76 6.11
CA PRO A 105 -4.51 1.61 7.56
C PRO A 105 -4.84 0.15 7.92
N LEU A 106 -4.55 -0.22 9.16
CA LEU A 106 -4.53 -1.63 9.57
C LEU A 106 -5.91 -2.27 9.52
N GLU A 107 -6.97 -1.52 9.84
CA GLU A 107 -8.36 -1.95 9.73
C GLU A 107 -8.80 -2.22 8.29
N GLU A 108 -8.25 -1.49 7.31
CA GLU A 108 -8.51 -1.74 5.88
C GLU A 108 -7.78 -2.99 5.39
N ILE A 109 -6.58 -3.23 5.89
CA ILE A 109 -5.85 -4.47 5.63
C ILE A 109 -6.60 -5.67 6.23
N LEU A 110 -7.16 -5.54 7.43
CA LEU A 110 -7.99 -6.58 8.04
C LEU A 110 -9.24 -6.90 7.20
N MET A 111 -9.87 -5.89 6.58
CA MET A 111 -10.97 -6.12 5.63
C MET A 111 -10.48 -6.78 4.34
N LEU A 112 -9.38 -6.32 3.76
CA LEU A 112 -8.78 -6.88 2.54
C LEU A 112 -8.43 -8.36 2.68
N LEU A 113 -7.96 -8.76 3.87
CA LEU A 113 -7.63 -10.14 4.19
C LEU A 113 -8.86 -10.98 4.61
N ASN A 114 -10.08 -10.44 4.51
CA ASN A 114 -11.32 -11.05 4.96
C ASN A 114 -11.29 -11.50 6.44
N MET A 115 -10.49 -10.82 7.27
CA MET A 115 -10.38 -11.12 8.70
C MET A 115 -11.45 -10.40 9.52
N VAL A 116 -12.05 -9.34 8.96
CA VAL A 116 -13.16 -8.58 9.55
C VAL A 116 -14.16 -8.19 8.48
N ASP A 117 -15.46 -8.30 8.81
CA ASP A 117 -16.53 -7.82 7.94
C ASP A 117 -16.51 -6.28 7.83
N PRO A 118 -16.54 -5.71 6.61
CA PRO A 118 -16.64 -4.27 6.40
C PRO A 118 -17.78 -3.58 7.15
N ALA A 119 -18.91 -4.27 7.39
CA ALA A 119 -20.02 -3.73 8.16
C ALA A 119 -19.63 -3.44 9.61
N VAL A 120 -18.85 -4.33 10.24
CA VAL A 120 -18.38 -4.19 11.62
C VAL A 120 -17.37 -3.05 11.75
N VAL A 121 -16.47 -2.91 10.77
CA VAL A 121 -15.51 -1.78 10.74
C VAL A 121 -16.23 -0.44 10.58
N ARG A 122 -17.26 -0.37 9.73
CA ARG A 122 -18.07 0.84 9.54
C ARG A 122 -18.86 1.20 10.79
N GLU A 123 -19.44 0.21 11.47
CA GLU A 123 -20.16 0.40 12.73
C GLU A 123 -19.23 1.00 13.80
N VAL A 124 -18.03 0.43 13.97
CA VAL A 124 -17.02 0.94 14.92
C VAL A 124 -16.57 2.35 14.53
N ARG A 125 -16.26 2.60 13.25
CA ARG A 125 -15.88 3.93 12.75
C ARG A 125 -16.96 4.99 13.00
N SER A 126 -18.24 4.63 12.91
CA SER A 126 -19.34 5.56 13.20
C SER A 126 -19.51 5.91 14.68
N ARG A 127 -18.91 5.11 15.57
CA ARG A 127 -18.95 5.28 17.03
C ARG A 127 -17.66 5.88 17.63
N SER A 128 -16.62 6.01 16.81
CA SER A 128 -15.27 6.47 17.17
C SER A 128 -15.11 7.95 16.88
#